data_AF-A0A383VFT8-F1
#
_entry.id   AF-A0A383VFT8-F1
#
_cell.length_a   1.000
_cell.length_b   1.000
_cell.length_c   1.000
_cell.angle_alpha   90.00
_cell.angle_beta   90.00
_cell.angle_gamma   90.00
#
_symmetry.space_group_name_H-M   'P 1'
#
loop_
_entity.id
_entity.type
_entity.pdbx_description
1 polymer ?
#
loop_
_entity_poly.entity_id
_entity_poly.type
_entity_poly.pdbx_seq_one_letter_code
_entity_poly.pdbx_strand_id
1 'polypeptide(L)'
;MAAPHPRIRPSLACRAAASASVESIQGVRPEIKEAIAAAVNNCVTETNLPLPNKRVGKVRDTYELDDKIVIVTTDRQSAFDRLLASIPFKGQ
;
A
#
# COMPACT_ATOMS: atom_id res chain seq x y z
N MET A 1 -13.70 19.77 -40.84
CA MET A 1 -13.92 20.33 -39.49
C MET A 1 -14.82 19.34 -38.76
N ALA A 2 -14.49 18.69 -37.65
CA ALA A 2 -13.65 19.08 -36.53
C ALA A 2 -12.88 17.86 -35.96
N ALA A 3 -11.70 18.12 -35.41
CA ALA A 3 -10.86 17.12 -34.74
C ALA A 3 -11.45 16.70 -33.37
N PRO A 4 -11.25 15.44 -32.92
CA PRO A 4 -11.65 15.05 -31.58
C PRO A 4 -10.72 15.70 -30.53
N HIS A 5 -11.34 16.28 -29.50
CA HIS A 5 -10.66 17.00 -28.42
C HIS A 5 -9.83 16.07 -27.53
N PRO A 6 -8.64 16.49 -27.08
CA PRO A 6 -7.82 15.69 -26.17
C PRO A 6 -8.44 15.68 -24.76
N ARG A 7 -8.80 14.50 -24.26
CA ARG A 7 -9.14 14.31 -22.84
C ARG A 7 -7.87 14.37 -22.00
N ILE A 8 -7.60 15.53 -21.42
CA ILE A 8 -6.58 15.73 -20.40
C ILE A 8 -6.98 14.90 -19.17
N ARG A 9 -6.24 13.84 -18.86
CA ARG A 9 -6.31 13.19 -17.54
C ARG A 9 -5.56 14.10 -16.57
N PRO A 10 -6.18 14.65 -15.51
CA PRO A 10 -5.39 15.29 -14.48
C PRO A 10 -4.55 14.20 -13.83
N SER A 11 -3.23 14.35 -13.87
CA SER A 11 -2.32 13.56 -13.04
C SER A 11 -2.70 13.86 -11.60
N LEU A 12 -3.36 12.90 -10.95
CA LEU A 12 -3.65 12.97 -9.53
C LEU A 12 -2.32 12.78 -8.80
N ALA A 13 -1.52 13.84 -8.73
CA ALA A 13 -0.46 13.94 -7.76
C ALA A 13 -1.16 13.90 -6.40
N CYS A 14 -1.16 12.71 -5.78
CA CYS A 14 -1.66 12.49 -4.44
C CYS A 14 -0.83 13.39 -3.51
N ARG A 15 -1.33 14.60 -3.25
CA ARG A 15 -0.82 15.43 -2.16
C ARG A 15 -1.15 14.66 -0.88
N ALA A 16 -0.12 14.14 -0.22
CA ALA A 16 -0.25 13.64 1.14
C ALA A 16 -0.87 14.76 1.97
N ALA A 17 -2.16 14.63 2.29
CA ALA A 17 -2.82 15.52 3.22
C ALA A 17 -2.13 15.31 4.56
N ALA A 18 -1.38 16.31 5.01
CA ALA A 18 -0.92 16.39 6.38
C ALA A 18 -2.17 16.40 7.26
N SER A 19 -2.42 15.32 7.99
CA SER A 19 -3.60 15.21 8.84
C SER A 19 -3.22 14.57 10.18
N ALA A 20 -3.61 15.32 11.22
CA ALA A 20 -3.58 15.03 12.63
C ALA A 20 -2.18 14.94 13.26
N SER A 21 -1.93 15.83 14.21
CA SER A 21 -0.85 15.74 15.19
C SER A 21 -0.93 14.37 15.86
N VAL A 22 -0.13 13.42 15.39
CA VAL A 22 0.05 12.15 16.09
C VAL A 22 0.80 12.50 17.37
N GLU A 23 0.11 12.45 18.50
CA GLU A 23 0.75 12.57 19.80
C GLU A 23 1.81 11.47 19.90
N SER A 24 3.05 11.89 20.12
CA SER A 24 4.15 10.95 20.28
C SER A 24 3.88 10.11 21.52
N ILE A 25 3.91 8.79 21.36
CA ILE A 25 3.90 7.87 22.49
C ILE A 25 5.12 8.23 23.36
N GLN A 26 4.89 8.58 24.61
CA GLN A 26 5.97 8.80 25.56
C GLN A 26 6.73 7.47 25.76
N GLY A 27 8.06 7.49 25.63
CA GLY A 27 8.91 6.32 25.87
C GLY A 27 9.40 5.54 24.64
N VAL A 28 9.27 6.07 23.42
CA VAL A 28 9.92 5.43 22.25
C VAL A 28 11.43 5.60 22.36
N ARG A 29 12.11 4.48 22.60
CA ARG A 29 13.58 4.40 22.68
C ARG A 29 14.21 4.83 21.35
N PRO A 30 15.35 5.56 21.37
CA PRO A 30 15.98 6.09 20.15
C PRO A 30 16.32 4.99 19.15
N GLU A 31 16.77 3.82 19.61
CA GLU A 31 17.09 2.68 18.75
C GLU A 31 15.86 2.16 17.97
N ILE A 32 14.66 2.27 18.55
CA ILE A 32 13.41 1.89 17.87
C ILE A 32 13.10 2.88 16.74
N LYS A 33 13.33 4.18 16.95
CA LYS A 33 13.10 5.20 15.92
C LYS A 33 14.01 4.97 14.71
N GLU A 34 15.27 4.68 14.97
CA GLU A 34 16.25 4.38 13.92
C GLU A 34 15.87 3.10 13.14
N ALA A 35 15.48 2.04 13.85
CA ALA A 35 15.01 0.80 13.24
C ALA A 35 13.76 1.02 12.37
N ILE A 36 12.79 1.80 12.86
CA ILE A 36 11.59 2.16 12.09
C ILE A 36 12.00 2.92 10.83
N ALA A 37 12.84 3.95 10.95
CA ALA A 37 13.30 4.76 9.83
C ALA A 37 14.01 3.93 8.75
N ALA A 38 14.85 2.97 9.17
CA ALA A 38 15.52 2.04 8.26
C ALA A 38 14.54 1.08 7.56
N ALA A 39 13.44 0.73 8.22
CA ALA A 39 12.47 -0.23 7.72
C ALA A 39 11.37 0.35 6.81
N VAL A 40 11.15 1.68 6.80
CA VAL A 40 10.00 2.31 6.10
C VAL A 40 9.89 1.89 4.63
N ASN A 41 11.03 1.71 3.94
CA ASN A 41 11.06 1.36 2.51
C ASN A 41 10.87 -0.15 2.23
N ASN A 42 10.81 -0.99 3.26
CA ASN A 42 10.68 -2.45 3.13
C ASN A 42 9.21 -2.90 3.14
N CYS A 43 8.30 -2.06 2.63
CA CYS A 43 6.87 -2.38 2.56
C CYS A 43 6.50 -3.07 1.25
N VAL A 44 5.84 -4.22 1.31
CA VAL A 44 5.17 -4.84 0.16
C VAL A 44 3.75 -4.27 0.06
N THR A 45 3.55 -3.30 -0.83
CA THR A 45 2.24 -2.66 -1.04
C THR A 45 1.43 -3.28 -2.17
N GLU A 46 2.11 -3.81 -3.17
CA GLU A 46 1.55 -4.50 -4.32
C GLU A 46 2.52 -5.60 -4.78
N THR A 47 1.98 -6.67 -5.35
CA THR A 47 2.78 -7.73 -5.98
C THR A 47 2.63 -7.76 -7.50
N ASN A 48 3.71 -7.99 -8.23
CA ASN A 48 3.67 -8.20 -9.68
C ASN A 48 4.32 -9.54 -10.04
N LEU A 49 3.69 -10.62 -9.58
CA LEU A 49 4.11 -11.98 -9.90
C LEU A 49 3.64 -12.35 -11.32
N PRO A 50 4.43 -13.10 -12.11
CA PRO A 50 4.05 -13.58 -13.44
C PRO A 50 3.07 -14.76 -13.34
N LEU A 51 1.95 -14.54 -12.63
CA LEU A 51 0.89 -15.51 -12.39
C LEU A 51 -0.44 -14.97 -12.96
N PRO A 52 -1.32 -15.84 -13.47
CA PRO A 52 -2.59 -15.42 -14.04
C PRO A 52 -3.57 -14.94 -12.96
N ASN A 53 -4.65 -14.29 -13.40
CA ASN A 53 -5.84 -14.02 -12.60
C ASN A 53 -5.58 -13.29 -11.26
N LYS A 54 -4.72 -12.28 -11.27
CA LYS A 54 -4.47 -11.43 -10.09
C LYS A 54 -5.75 -10.69 -9.69
N ARG A 55 -6.13 -10.81 -8.41
CA ARG A 55 -7.20 -10.05 -7.76
C ARG A 55 -6.64 -9.27 -6.58
N VAL A 56 -6.82 -7.95 -6.61
CA VAL A 56 -6.33 -7.04 -5.56
C VAL A 56 -7.43 -6.82 -4.53
N GLY A 57 -7.22 -7.27 -3.30
CA GLY A 57 -8.06 -6.97 -2.14
C GLY A 57 -7.57 -5.75 -1.36
N LYS A 58 -8.21 -5.48 -0.21
CA LYS A 58 -7.82 -4.36 0.69
C LYS A 58 -6.40 -4.51 1.24
N VAL A 59 -6.03 -5.74 1.63
CA VAL A 59 -4.75 -6.04 2.30
C VAL A 59 -4.04 -7.29 1.75
N ARG A 60 -4.58 -7.90 0.70
CA ARG A 60 -4.04 -9.12 0.09
C ARG A 60 -4.16 -9.05 -1.42
N ASP A 61 -3.21 -9.66 -2.11
CA ASP A 61 -3.31 -9.98 -3.52
C ASP A 61 -3.56 -11.48 -3.63
N THR A 62 -4.47 -11.89 -4.51
CA THR A 62 -4.82 -13.30 -4.74
C THR A 62 -4.54 -13.63 -6.20
N TYR A 63 -3.92 -14.78 -6.44
CA TYR A 63 -3.68 -15.32 -7.78
C TYR A 63 -4.36 -16.68 -7.85
N GLU A 64 -5.22 -16.84 -8.85
CA GLU A 64 -5.96 -18.09 -9.08
C GLU A 64 -5.24 -18.89 -10.18
N LEU A 65 -4.73 -20.06 -9.80
CA LEU A 65 -4.21 -21.08 -10.69
C LEU A 65 -5.25 -22.21 -10.81
N ASP A 66 -5.01 -23.18 -11.70
CA ASP A 66 -6.00 -24.22 -12.01
C ASP A 66 -6.46 -25.04 -10.78
N ASP A 67 -5.51 -25.56 -10.01
CA ASP A 67 -5.75 -26.43 -8.86
C ASP A 67 -5.41 -25.76 -7.52
N LYS A 68 -4.95 -24.50 -7.54
CA LYS A 68 -4.38 -23.80 -6.38
C LYS A 68 -4.71 -22.32 -6.38
N ILE A 69 -4.72 -21.75 -5.17
CA ILE A 69 -4.82 -20.31 -4.97
C ILE A 69 -3.58 -19.85 -4.20
N VAL A 70 -2.92 -18.83 -4.73
CA VAL A 70 -1.83 -18.14 -4.02
C VAL A 70 -2.40 -16.87 -3.42
N ILE A 71 -2.24 -16.69 -2.11
CA ILE A 71 -2.68 -15.50 -1.40
C ILE A 71 -1.44 -14.83 -0.82
N VAL A 72 -1.15 -13.61 -1.28
CA VAL A 72 -0.06 -12.81 -0.75
C VAL A 72 -0.62 -11.75 0.19
N THR A 73 -0.23 -11.82 1.46
CA THR A 73 -0.51 -10.78 2.45
C THR A 73 0.41 -9.59 2.23
N THR A 74 -0.17 -8.43 1.98
CA THR A 74 0.57 -7.17 1.78
C THR A 74 0.65 -6.39 3.09
N ASP A 75 1.57 -5.44 3.17
CA ASP A 75 1.77 -4.56 4.32
C ASP A 75 0.70 -3.47 4.47
N ARG A 76 -0.25 -3.42 3.54
CA ARG A 76 -1.38 -2.49 3.57
C ARG A 76 -2.20 -2.68 4.85
N GLN A 77 -2.49 -1.58 5.53
CA GLN A 77 -3.41 -1.50 6.67
C GLN A 77 -4.65 -0.70 6.26
N SER A 78 -5.83 -1.22 6.55
CA SER A 78 -7.10 -0.51 6.34
C SER A 78 -7.92 -0.45 7.63
N ALA A 79 -8.74 0.59 7.76
CA ALA A 79 -9.80 0.73 8.75
C ALA A 79 -10.84 1.72 8.22
N PHE A 80 -12.08 1.68 8.71
CA PHE A 80 -13.16 2.56 8.28
C PHE A 80 -13.33 2.62 6.73
N ASP A 81 -13.20 1.45 6.09
CA ASP A 81 -13.24 1.29 4.62
C ASP A 81 -12.24 2.13 3.82
N ARG A 82 -11.16 2.60 4.46
CA ARG A 82 -10.07 3.34 3.82
C ARG A 82 -8.72 2.67 4.04
N LEU A 83 -7.82 2.84 3.08
CA LEU A 83 -6.42 2.49 3.26
C LEU A 83 -5.78 3.55 4.18
N LEU A 84 -5.09 3.11 5.24
CA LEU A 84 -4.50 4.01 6.23
C LEU A 84 -2.99 4.18 6.03
N ALA A 85 -2.28 3.07 5.87
CA ALA A 85 -0.81 3.04 5.86
C ALA A 85 -0.30 1.73 5.25
N SER A 86 1.01 1.68 5.05
CA SER A 86 1.76 0.45 4.85
C SER A 86 2.68 0.26 6.06
N ILE A 87 2.58 -0.91 6.71
CA ILE A 87 3.35 -1.22 7.91
C ILE A 87 4.44 -2.22 7.54
N PRO A 88 5.73 -1.85 7.62
CA PRO A 88 6.82 -2.74 7.22
C PRO A 88 6.70 -4.11 7.89
N PHE A 89 6.84 -5.18 7.10
CA PHE A 89 6.86 -6.58 7.56
C PHE A 89 5.56 -7.11 8.18
N LYS A 90 4.46 -6.38 8.11
CA LYS A 90 3.17 -6.83 8.65
C LYS A 90 2.65 -8.07 7.91
N GLY A 91 2.87 -8.13 6.60
CA GLY A 91 2.39 -9.19 5.72
C GLY A 91 3.21 -10.48 5.76
N GLN A 92 4.33 -10.51 6.49
CA GLN A 92 5.18 -11.69 6.70
C GLN A 92 4.55 -12.67 7.70
#